data_AF-A0A1W9VKW1-F1
#
_entry.id   AF-A0A1W9VKW1-F1
#
_cell.length_a   1.000
_cell.length_b   1.000
_cell.length_c   1.000
_cell.angle_alpha   90.00
_cell.angle_beta   90.00
_cell.angle_gamma   90.00
#
_symmetry.space_group_name_H-M   'P 1'
#
loop_
_entity.id
_entity.type
_entity.pdbx_description
1 polymer ?
#
loop_
_entity_poly.entity_id
_entity_poly.type
_entity_poly.pdbx_seq_one_letter_code
_entity_poly.pdbx_strand_id
1 'polypeptide(L)'
;MNERRRMTGFVTSNKMMKTVVVEITRTYRHPLYQKVVHSSKRVKAHDELGCNIGDQVQIVESRPISKQKHWAVETILKRELRTADAGVGELSHDTN
;
A
#
# COMPACT_ATOMS: atom_id res chain seq x y z
N MET A 1 23.37 -0.08 12.57
CA MET A 1 22.42 -0.20 11.43
C MET A 1 21.03 -0.42 12.01
N ASN A 2 19.98 0.16 11.42
CA ASN A 2 18.63 0.03 11.96
C ASN A 2 18.03 -1.30 11.49
N GLU A 3 17.84 -2.26 12.39
CA GLU A 3 17.43 -3.66 12.11
C GLU A 3 15.91 -3.86 12.03
N ARG A 4 15.14 -2.77 11.90
CA ARG A 4 13.69 -2.83 11.86
C ARG A 4 13.21 -3.58 10.62
N ARG A 5 12.28 -4.51 10.84
CA ARG A 5 11.69 -5.29 9.77
C ARG A 5 10.90 -4.40 8.82
N ARG A 6 11.18 -4.55 7.52
CA ARG A 6 10.46 -3.89 6.44
C ARG A 6 9.61 -4.91 5.67
N MET A 7 8.41 -4.50 5.28
CA MET A 7 7.49 -5.32 4.50
C MET A 7 6.86 -4.46 3.41
N THR A 8 6.49 -5.07 2.29
CA THR A 8 5.78 -4.40 1.21
C THR A 8 4.36 -4.94 1.12
N GLY A 9 3.41 -4.07 0.82
CA GLY A 9 2.02 -4.45 0.65
C GLY A 9 1.23 -3.43 -0.14
N PHE A 10 -0.07 -3.70 -0.29
CA PHE A 10 -1.01 -2.83 -0.99
C PHE A 10 -1.98 -2.19 -0.03
N VAL A 11 -2.32 -0.93 -0.27
CA VAL A 11 -3.30 -0.20 0.56
C VAL A 11 -4.71 -0.63 0.18
N THR A 12 -5.42 -1.28 1.10
CA THR A 12 -6.83 -1.69 0.91
C THR A 12 -7.80 -0.58 1.31
N SER A 13 -7.47 0.23 2.32
CA SER A 13 -8.37 1.27 2.84
C SER A 13 -7.61 2.42 3.50
N ASN A 14 -8.03 3.65 3.18
CA ASN A 14 -7.54 4.90 3.75
C ASN A 14 -8.65 5.72 4.44
N LYS A 15 -9.76 5.07 4.85
CA LYS A 15 -10.93 5.77 5.44
C LYS A 15 -10.70 6.37 6.83
N MET A 16 -9.53 6.17 7.43
CA MET A 16 -9.24 6.59 8.81
C MET A 16 -8.18 7.70 8.80
N MET A 17 -8.26 8.60 9.79
CA MET A 17 -7.28 9.68 9.95
C MET A 17 -5.90 9.12 10.28
N LYS A 18 -4.88 9.59 9.53
CA LYS A 18 -3.46 9.23 9.69
C LYS A 18 -3.17 7.72 9.73
N THR A 19 -4.06 6.90 9.20
CA THR A 19 -4.01 5.44 9.36
C THR A 19 -4.52 4.76 8.10
N VAL A 20 -3.73 3.84 7.57
CA VAL A 20 -4.09 3.04 6.40
C VAL A 20 -4.09 1.55 6.75
N VAL A 21 -4.96 0.80 6.07
CA VAL A 21 -4.97 -0.66 6.15
C VAL A 21 -4.17 -1.19 4.97
N VAL A 22 -3.07 -1.88 5.28
CA VAL A 22 -2.17 -2.47 4.29
C VAL A 22 -2.36 -3.98 4.30
N GLU A 23 -2.59 -4.56 3.12
CA GLU A 23 -2.59 -6.00 2.91
C GLU A 23 -1.19 -6.47 2.52
N ILE A 24 -0.67 -7.40 3.31
CA ILE A 24 0.62 -8.04 3.10
C ILE A 24 0.34 -9.46 2.64
N THR A 25 0.83 -9.81 1.46
CA THR A 25 0.78 -11.17 0.94
C THR A 25 2.11 -11.87 1.19
N ARG A 26 2.05 -13.15 1.54
CA ARG A 26 3.21 -14.03 1.55
C ARG A 26 2.87 -15.35 0.89
N THR A 27 3.83 -15.87 0.14
CA THR A 27 3.75 -17.20 -0.47
C THR A 27 4.73 -18.10 0.27
N TYR A 28 4.26 -19.23 0.77
CA TYR A 28 5.09 -20.21 1.45
C TYR A 28 4.68 -21.63 1.07
N ARG A 29 5.60 -22.59 1.20
CA ARG A 29 5.27 -24.00 1.04
C ARG A 29 4.74 -24.56 2.34
N HIS A 30 3.63 -25.29 2.29
CA HIS A 30 3.11 -25.98 3.45
C HIS A 30 4.17 -26.98 3.97
N PRO A 31 4.50 -27.01 5.27
CA PRO A 31 5.65 -27.77 5.78
C PRO A 31 5.54 -29.28 5.50
N LEU A 32 4.35 -29.87 5.67
CA LEU A 32 4.13 -31.30 5.41
C LEU A 32 3.96 -31.62 3.92
N TYR A 33 2.96 -31.01 3.27
CA TYR A 33 2.56 -31.35 1.90
C TYR A 33 3.35 -30.63 0.79
N GLN A 34 4.20 -29.66 1.12
CA GLN A 34 5.01 -28.87 0.17
C GLN A 34 4.24 -28.09 -0.91
N LYS A 35 2.89 -28.10 -0.85
CA LYS A 35 2.01 -27.29 -1.69
C LYS A 35 2.29 -25.80 -1.48
N VAL A 36 2.29 -25.02 -2.57
CA VAL A 36 2.42 -23.57 -2.52
C VAL A 36 1.11 -22.96 -2.00
N VAL A 37 1.20 -22.26 -0.87
CA VAL A 37 0.08 -21.59 -0.19
C VAL A 37 0.30 -20.08 -0.22
N HIS A 38 -0.76 -19.35 -0.55
CA HIS A 38 -0.81 -17.89 -0.50
C HIS A 38 -1.60 -17.48 0.73
N SER A 39 -1.00 -16.64 1.57
CA SER A 39 -1.65 -16.11 2.77
C SER A 39 -1.54 -14.60 2.77
N SER A 40 -2.67 -13.93 3.00
CA SER A 40 -2.71 -12.49 3.17
C SER A 40 -3.04 -12.11 4.62
N LYS A 41 -2.43 -11.02 5.08
CA LYS A 41 -2.67 -10.44 6.40
C LYS A 41 -2.82 -8.94 6.26
N ARG A 42 -3.86 -8.40 6.87
CA ARG A 42 -4.10 -6.95 6.94
C ARG A 42 -3.52 -6.38 8.22
N VAL A 43 -2.79 -5.27 8.10
CA VAL A 43 -2.21 -4.53 9.22
C VAL A 43 -2.60 -3.07 9.17
N LYS A 44 -2.64 -2.41 10.32
CA LYS A 44 -2.85 -0.96 10.42
C LYS A 44 -1.50 -0.26 10.48
N ALA A 45 -1.24 0.61 9.51
CA ALA A 45 -0.01 1.39 9.43
C ALA A 45 -0.28 2.87 9.72
N HIS A 46 0.70 3.55 10.32
CA HIS A 46 0.73 5.01 10.46
C HIS A 46 1.15 5.64 9.15
N ASP A 47 0.35 6.57 8.68
CA ASP A 47 0.62 7.30 7.46
C ASP A 47 0.48 8.81 7.70
N GLU A 48 1.53 9.54 7.35
CA GLU A 48 1.56 11.01 7.31
C GLU A 48 1.71 11.52 5.87
N LEU A 49 1.98 10.64 4.91
CA LEU A 49 2.29 10.98 3.51
C LEU A 49 1.04 11.07 2.63
N GLY A 50 -0.07 10.48 3.07
CA GLY A 50 -1.34 10.50 2.33
C GLY A 50 -1.37 9.47 1.20
N CYS A 51 -1.39 8.19 1.57
CA CYS A 51 -1.48 7.07 0.63
C CYS A 51 -2.91 6.89 0.08
N ASN A 52 -3.01 6.56 -1.19
CA ASN A 52 -4.26 6.24 -1.86
C ASN A 52 -4.55 4.73 -1.80
N ILE A 53 -5.82 4.38 -1.95
CA ILE A 53 -6.25 2.99 -2.13
C ILE A 53 -5.62 2.46 -3.41
N GLY A 54 -5.00 1.27 -3.35
CA GLY A 54 -4.32 0.61 -4.47
C GLY A 54 -2.81 0.90 -4.56
N ASP A 55 -2.30 1.85 -3.78
CA ASP A 55 -0.86 2.14 -3.76
C ASP A 55 -0.06 0.97 -3.20
N GLN A 56 1.12 0.74 -3.79
CA GLN A 56 2.12 -0.19 -3.26
C GLN A 56 3.03 0.57 -2.29
N VAL A 57 3.03 0.14 -1.03
CA VAL A 57 3.72 0.83 0.06
C VAL A 57 4.70 -0.08 0.78
N GLN A 58 5.82 0.51 1.20
CA GLN A 58 6.78 -0.11 2.11
C GLN A 58 6.47 0.36 3.53
N ILE A 59 6.26 -0.61 4.42
CA ILE A 59 6.01 -0.39 5.85
C ILE A 59 7.18 -0.90 6.68
N VAL A 60 7.40 -0.24 7.81
CA VAL A 60 8.45 -0.56 8.78
C VAL A 60 7.84 -0.78 10.16
N GLU A 61 8.42 -1.69 10.94
CA GLU A 61 8.06 -1.83 12.35
C GLU A 61 8.37 -0.54 13.12
N SER A 62 7.44 -0.14 13.96
CA SER A 62 7.51 1.08 14.76
C SER A 62 7.15 0.79 16.20
N ARG A 63 7.42 1.74 17.10
CA ARG A 63 6.87 1.68 18.45
C ARG A 63 5.33 1.57 18.37
N PRO A 64 4.66 0.89 19.31
CA PRO A 64 3.21 0.89 19.36
C PRO A 64 2.66 2.33 19.37
N ILE A 65 1.90 2.69 18.34
CA ILE A 65 1.19 3.98 18.24
C ILE A 65 -0.22 3.81 18.80
N SER A 66 -0.78 2.61 18.71
CA SER A 66 -2.05 2.22 19.33
C SER A 66 -2.07 0.72 19.60
N LYS A 67 -3.21 0.19 20.07
CA LYS A 67 -3.44 -1.25 20.32
C LYS A 67 -3.16 -2.16 19.12
N GLN A 68 -3.35 -1.67 17.89
CA GLN A 68 -3.21 -2.47 16.66
C GLN A 68 -2.21 -1.87 15.65
N LYS A 69 -1.75 -0.64 15.91
CA LYS A 69 -0.95 0.16 14.98
C LYS A 69 0.50 0.12 15.43
N HIS A 70 1.21 -0.87 14.91
CA HIS A 70 2.63 -1.12 15.19
C HIS A 70 3.52 -0.91 13.96
N TRP A 71 2.93 -0.54 12.83
CA TRP A 71 3.62 -0.32 11.56
C TRP A 71 3.54 1.15 11.19
N ALA A 72 4.59 1.68 10.56
CA ALA A 72 4.61 2.99 9.94
C ALA A 72 4.91 2.86 8.45
N VAL A 73 4.30 3.70 7.62
CA VAL A 73 4.62 3.80 6.20
C VAL A 73 5.95 4.55 6.08
N GLU A 74 6.93 3.93 5.42
CA GLU A 74 8.24 4.51 5.17
C GLU A 74 8.28 5.19 3.79
N THR A 75 7.86 4.46 2.75
CA THR A 75 7.95 4.90 1.36
C THR A 75 6.77 4.38 0.53
N ILE A 76 6.26 5.20 -0.38
CA ILE A 76 5.33 4.77 -1.44
C ILE A 76 6.17 4.31 -2.63
N LEU A 77 6.13 3.02 -2.95
CA LEU A 77 6.93 2.44 -4.04
C LEU A 77 6.29 2.67 -5.40
N LYS A 78 4.97 2.49 -5.48
CA LYS A 78 4.20 2.70 -6.71
C LYS A 78 2.87 3.35 -6.36
N ARG A 79 2.65 4.54 -6.92
CA ARG A 79 1.35 5.19 -6.85
C ARG A 79 0.47 4.61 -7.95
N GLU A 80 -0.75 4.23 -7.62
CA GLU A 80 -1.73 3.84 -8.63
C GLU A 80 -2.11 5.11 -9.41
N LEU A 81 -1.52 5.26 -10.59
CA LEU A 81 -1.97 6.25 -11.57
C LEU A 81 -3.33 5.76 -12.07
N ARG A 82 -4.42 6.24 -11.47
CA ARG A 82 -5.68 6.32 -12.20
C ARG A 82 -5.41 7.27 -13.35
N THR A 83 -5.17 6.75 -14.55
CA THR A 83 -5.17 7.56 -15.76
C THR A 83 -6.56 8.19 -15.86
N ALA A 84 -6.68 9.42 -15.36
CA ALA A 84 -7.71 10.34 -15.81
C ALA A 84 -7.29 10.76 -17.22
N ASP A 85 -8.18 10.49 -18.19
CA ASP A 85 -8.26 11.23 -19.45
C ASP A 85 -7.05 11.15 -20.40
N ALA A 86 -6.96 10.06 -21.15
CA ALA A 86 -6.33 10.07 -22.48
C ALA A 86 -7.43 9.98 -23.54
N GLY A 87 -8.10 11.10 -23.84
CA GLY A 87 -9.16 11.11 -24.85
C GLY A 87 -10.05 12.34 -24.95
N VAL A 88 -9.52 13.57 -24.91
CA VAL A 88 -10.18 14.72 -25.56
C VAL A 88 -9.09 15.55 -26.22
N GLY A 89 -8.84 15.30 -27.50
CA GLY A 89 -8.09 16.23 -28.34
C GLY A 89 -8.93 17.49 -28.52
N GLU A 90 -8.32 18.63 -28.24
CA GLU A 90 -8.84 19.96 -28.57
C GLU A 90 -9.26 19.99 -30.05
N LEU A 91 -10.54 20.15 -30.34
CA LEU A 91 -10.98 20.62 -31.66
C LEU A 91 -10.70 22.11 -31.69
N SER A 92 -9.60 22.46 -32.37
CA SER A 92 -9.19 23.82 -32.67
C SER A 92 -10.35 24.62 -33.24
N HIS A 93 -10.58 25.79 -32.64
CA HIS A 93 -11.40 26.84 -33.22
C HIS A 93 -10.75 27.34 -34.51
N ASP A 94 -11.21 26.87 -35.66
CA ASP A 94 -10.89 27.50 -36.94
C ASP A 94 -11.84 28.67 -37.20
N THR A 95 -11.20 29.81 -37.43
CA THR A 95 -11.70 31.14 -37.70
C THR A 95 -12.47 31.24 -39.02
N ASN A 96 -13.48 32.12 -39.07
CA ASN A 96 -13.67 33.03 -40.21
C ASN A 96 -14.23 34.37 -39.72
#